data_AF-A0A2E3LZB3-F1
#
_entry.id   AF-A0A2E3LZB3-F1
#
_cell.length_a   1.000
_cell.length_b   1.000
_cell.length_c   1.000
_cell.angle_alpha   90.00
_cell.angle_beta   90.00
_cell.angle_gamma   90.00
#
_symmetry.space_group_name_H-M   'P 1'
#
loop_
_entity.id
_entity.type
_entity.pdbx_description
1 polymer ?
#
loop_
_entity_poly.entity_id
_entity_poly.type
_entity_poly.pdbx_seq_one_letter_code
_entity_poly.pdbx_strand_id
1 'polypeptide(L)'
;MSTQKCTAPIVWQDERRKILVPGKEEETVRFATEHFIETAKEAITNKGVFTAALSGGSTPKKIFEQLSSDPYAKQVDWEKVHLFWSDERSVAPSHPDSNYLMAMEAGLKTLPIPSKNIHRMKAENDITSAAQEYEEEVRKYVPKAHFDLLMLGMGEDGHTASLFPGTKGLSETERLVIANEVPQKNTWRMTFTFPCINAAQNICIYVIGAGKAEMIETLFKMTDRESFPIESVGTNSTPALWIIDEGAAAKL
;
A
#
# COMPACT_ATOMS: atom_id res chain seq x y z
N MET A 1 -11.37 23.70 10.63
CA MET A 1 -10.58 23.13 11.74
C MET A 1 -9.12 23.22 11.33
N SER A 2 -8.26 23.75 12.20
CA SER A 2 -6.82 23.86 11.94
C SER A 2 -6.25 22.46 11.75
N THR A 3 -5.71 22.14 10.57
CA THR A 3 -4.88 20.94 10.38
C THR A 3 -3.63 21.13 11.21
N GLN A 4 -3.55 20.45 12.36
CA GLN A 4 -2.35 20.44 13.16
C GLN A 4 -1.33 19.61 12.38
N LYS A 5 -0.53 20.28 11.54
CA LYS A 5 0.51 19.61 10.75
C LYS A 5 1.34 18.72 11.66
N CYS A 6 1.50 17.47 11.27
CA CYS A 6 2.41 16.55 11.94
C CYS A 6 3.81 17.20 12.01
N THR A 7 4.34 17.33 13.22
CA THR A 7 5.67 17.92 13.47
C THR A 7 6.73 16.85 13.73
N ALA A 8 6.36 15.58 13.68
CA ALA A 8 7.28 14.48 13.89
C ALA A 8 8.38 14.51 12.81
N PRO A 9 9.65 14.40 13.19
CA PRO A 9 10.74 14.41 12.23
C PRO A 9 10.74 13.11 11.42
N ILE A 10 11.05 13.21 10.14
CA ILE A 10 11.42 12.04 9.34
C ILE A 10 12.87 11.69 9.68
N VAL A 11 13.09 10.46 10.12
CA VAL A 11 14.42 9.92 10.44
C VAL A 11 14.83 8.95 9.34
N TRP A 12 16.06 9.06 8.86
CA TRP A 12 16.60 8.07 7.92
C TRP A 12 17.10 6.85 8.69
N GLN A 13 16.58 5.68 8.35
CA GLN A 13 17.11 4.41 8.84
C GLN A 13 18.33 4.00 8.01
N ASP A 14 18.24 4.17 6.69
CA ASP A 14 19.30 3.98 5.71
C ASP A 14 18.93 4.68 4.39
N GLU A 15 19.75 4.53 3.36
CA GLU A 15 19.57 5.19 2.05
C GLU A 15 18.24 4.87 1.35
N ARG A 16 17.55 3.79 1.73
CA ARG A 16 16.32 3.30 1.08
C ARG A 16 15.08 3.42 1.98
N ARG A 17 15.24 3.77 3.26
CA ARG A 17 14.16 3.73 4.25
C ARG A 17 14.14 4.96 5.14
N LYS A 18 13.00 5.65 5.11
CA LYS A 18 12.67 6.78 5.98
C LYS A 18 11.61 6.34 6.97
N ILE A 19 11.77 6.69 8.24
CA ILE A 19 10.81 6.41 9.30
C ILE A 19 10.18 7.72 9.77
N LEU A 20 8.86 7.70 9.91
CA LEU A 20 8.08 8.75 10.53
C LEU A 20 7.18 8.11 11.59
N VAL A 21 7.21 8.68 12.79
CA VAL A 21 6.31 8.30 13.90
C VAL A 21 5.40 9.49 14.22
N PRO A 22 4.22 9.62 13.58
CA PRO A 22 3.36 10.79 13.77
C PRO A 22 2.80 10.93 15.19
N GLY A 23 2.69 9.82 15.91
CA GLY A 23 2.12 9.74 17.25
C GLY A 23 1.37 8.44 17.46
N LYS A 24 0.29 8.48 18.23
CA LYS A 24 -0.57 7.30 18.47
C LYS A 24 -1.30 6.87 17.19
N GLU A 25 -1.97 5.73 17.25
CA GLU A 25 -2.75 5.17 16.14
C GLU A 25 -3.63 6.23 15.44
N GLU A 26 -4.43 6.99 16.18
CA GLU A 26 -5.35 7.99 15.60
C GLU A 26 -4.61 9.11 14.84
N GLU A 27 -3.49 9.58 15.40
CA GLU A 27 -2.65 10.63 14.82
C GLU A 27 -1.92 10.13 13.58
N THR A 28 -1.54 8.85 13.60
CA THR A 28 -0.90 8.17 12.47
C THR A 28 -1.87 7.92 11.33
N VAL A 29 -3.11 7.49 11.63
CA VAL A 29 -4.18 7.38 10.61
C VAL A 29 -4.50 8.76 10.03
N ARG A 30 -4.62 9.80 10.86
CA ARG A 30 -4.80 11.18 10.40
C ARG A 30 -3.70 11.64 9.47
N PHE A 31 -2.44 11.41 9.84
CA PHE A 31 -1.31 11.73 8.98
C PHE A 31 -1.38 10.98 7.65
N ALA A 32 -1.67 9.68 7.66
CA ALA A 32 -1.77 8.88 6.45
C ALA A 32 -2.89 9.38 5.51
N THR A 33 -4.05 9.74 6.07
CA THR A 33 -5.16 10.32 5.32
C THR A 33 -4.80 11.69 4.73
N GLU A 34 -4.18 12.57 5.51
CA GLU A 34 -3.71 13.88 5.03
C GLU A 34 -2.63 13.72 3.95
N HIS A 35 -1.70 12.78 4.11
CA HIS A 35 -0.66 12.50 3.13
C HIS A 35 -1.23 11.99 1.80
N PHE A 36 -2.25 11.12 1.83
CA PHE A 36 -2.97 10.71 0.62
C PHE A 36 -3.56 11.92 -0.11
N ILE A 37 -4.22 12.81 0.63
CA ILE A 37 -4.86 14.02 0.08
C ILE A 37 -3.81 14.96 -0.54
N GLU A 38 -2.70 15.19 0.15
CA GLU A 38 -1.62 16.04 -0.33
C GLU A 38 -0.99 15.48 -1.61
N THR A 39 -0.68 14.18 -1.62
CA THR A 39 -0.14 13.50 -2.81
C THR A 39 -1.13 13.55 -3.98
N ALA A 40 -2.42 13.36 -3.71
CA ALA A 40 -3.46 13.48 -4.72
C ALA A 40 -3.55 14.89 -5.31
N LYS A 41 -3.56 15.92 -4.47
CA LYS A 41 -3.59 17.34 -4.89
C LYS A 41 -2.36 17.69 -5.72
N GLU A 42 -1.18 17.24 -5.33
CA GLU A 42 0.06 17.49 -6.06
C GLU A 42 0.03 16.82 -7.44
N ALA A 43 -0.29 15.52 -7.50
CA ALA A 43 -0.39 14.79 -8.76
C ALA A 43 -1.44 15.39 -9.71
N ILE A 44 -2.64 15.70 -9.20
CA ILE A 44 -3.70 16.33 -9.99
C ILE A 44 -3.28 17.71 -10.51
N THR A 45 -2.57 18.50 -9.70
CA THR A 45 -2.07 19.81 -10.11
C THR A 45 -1.01 19.69 -11.21
N ASN A 46 -0.07 18.74 -11.06
CA ASN A 46 1.09 18.62 -11.93
C ASN A 46 0.78 17.92 -13.26
N LYS A 47 -0.10 16.91 -13.26
CA LYS A 47 -0.39 16.08 -14.44
C LYS A 47 -1.87 15.83 -14.72
N GLY A 48 -2.78 16.41 -13.95
CA GLY A 48 -4.23 16.31 -14.18
C GLY A 48 -4.88 15.00 -13.72
N VAL A 49 -4.11 14.07 -13.15
CA VAL A 49 -4.58 12.74 -12.71
C VAL A 49 -3.77 12.28 -11.51
N PHE A 50 -4.38 11.50 -10.61
CA PHE A 50 -3.71 10.84 -9.49
C PHE A 50 -3.91 9.33 -9.57
N THR A 51 -2.83 8.55 -9.52
CA THR A 51 -2.86 7.09 -9.54
C THR A 51 -2.38 6.53 -8.20
N ALA A 52 -3.26 5.82 -7.49
CA ALA A 52 -2.97 5.21 -6.20
C ALA A 52 -3.12 3.69 -6.25
N ALA A 53 -2.12 2.97 -5.76
CA ALA A 53 -2.20 1.53 -5.51
C ALA A 53 -2.47 1.28 -4.01
N LEU A 54 -3.58 0.63 -3.73
CA LEU A 54 -4.13 0.39 -2.40
C LEU A 54 -3.73 -1.00 -1.88
N SER A 55 -3.55 -1.11 -0.56
CA SER A 55 -3.37 -2.40 0.12
C SER A 55 -4.60 -2.79 0.93
N GLY A 56 -4.67 -4.09 1.25
CA GLY A 56 -5.62 -4.64 2.20
C GLY A 56 -5.19 -4.51 3.66
N GLY A 57 -6.06 -4.99 4.56
CA GLY A 57 -5.77 -5.11 5.99
C GLY A 57 -6.45 -4.04 6.85
N SER A 58 -6.32 -4.20 8.17
CA SER A 58 -6.98 -3.34 9.16
C SER A 58 -6.47 -1.90 9.14
N THR A 59 -5.20 -1.69 8.84
CA THR A 59 -4.61 -0.34 8.79
C THR A 59 -5.12 0.47 7.59
N PRO A 60 -5.01 -0.01 6.32
CA PRO A 60 -5.61 0.69 5.19
C PRO A 60 -7.12 0.91 5.35
N LYS A 61 -7.84 -0.04 5.95
CA LYS A 61 -9.27 0.11 6.24
C LYS A 61 -9.57 1.41 7.02
N LYS A 62 -8.86 1.65 8.14
CA LYS A 62 -9.04 2.86 8.96
C LYS A 62 -8.73 4.14 8.18
N ILE A 63 -7.71 4.10 7.33
CA ILE A 63 -7.33 5.23 6.46
C ILE A 63 -8.46 5.53 5.47
N PHE A 64 -9.04 4.50 4.84
CA PHE A 64 -10.15 4.67 3.89
C PHE A 64 -11.42 5.18 4.57
N GLU A 65 -11.75 4.66 5.76
CA GLU A 65 -12.87 5.15 6.58
C GLU A 65 -12.74 6.64 6.88
N GLN A 66 -11.55 7.09 7.28
CA GLN A 66 -11.33 8.51 7.55
C GLN A 66 -11.27 9.35 6.27
N LEU A 67 -10.61 8.86 5.22
CA LEU A 67 -10.50 9.53 3.93
C LEU A 67 -11.87 9.78 3.28
N SER A 68 -12.81 8.85 3.44
CA SER A 68 -14.18 8.96 2.95
C SER A 68 -15.11 9.80 3.84
N SER A 69 -14.64 10.27 5.00
CA SER A 69 -15.42 11.10 5.93
C SER A 69 -15.24 12.60 5.69
N ASP A 70 -16.18 13.41 6.20
CA ASP A 70 -16.02 14.86 6.23
C ASP A 70 -15.00 15.30 7.29
N PRO A 71 -14.14 16.30 7.03
CA PRO A 71 -14.07 17.10 5.79
C PRO A 71 -13.12 16.52 4.72
N TYR A 72 -12.48 15.38 4.97
CA TYR A 72 -11.42 14.80 4.12
C TYR A 72 -11.89 14.49 2.70
N ALA A 73 -13.07 13.88 2.56
CA ALA A 73 -13.65 13.51 1.26
C ALA A 73 -13.82 14.72 0.32
N LYS A 74 -13.98 15.94 0.85
CA LYS A 74 -14.15 17.18 0.07
C LYS A 74 -12.83 17.78 -0.41
N GLN A 75 -11.70 17.23 -0.01
CA GLN A 75 -10.39 17.79 -0.32
C GLN A 75 -9.74 17.21 -1.58
N VAL A 76 -10.32 16.17 -2.17
CA VAL A 76 -9.80 15.47 -3.35
C VAL A 76 -10.78 15.59 -4.50
N ASP A 77 -10.28 15.89 -5.68
CA ASP A 77 -11.04 15.85 -6.93
C ASP A 77 -11.10 14.39 -7.44
N TRP A 78 -12.08 13.63 -6.92
CA TRP A 78 -12.22 12.19 -7.14
C TRP A 78 -12.46 11.78 -8.60
N GLU A 79 -12.92 12.69 -9.46
CA GLU A 79 -13.06 12.43 -10.90
C GLU A 79 -11.71 12.19 -11.59
N LYS A 80 -10.63 12.69 -10.98
CA LYS A 80 -9.24 12.57 -11.46
C LYS A 80 -8.44 11.49 -10.74
N VAL A 81 -9.07 10.72 -9.85
CA VAL A 81 -8.41 9.65 -9.10
C VAL A 81 -8.61 8.33 -9.82
N HIS A 82 -7.52 7.59 -10.01
CA HIS A 82 -7.50 6.19 -10.42
C HIS A 82 -7.01 5.31 -9.27
N LEU A 83 -7.80 4.30 -8.91
CA LEU A 83 -7.50 3.37 -7.84
C LEU A 83 -7.13 2.00 -8.41
N PHE A 84 -6.01 1.47 -7.91
CA PHE A 84 -5.48 0.14 -8.18
C PHE A 84 -5.28 -0.59 -6.85
N TRP A 85 -4.99 -1.88 -6.90
CA TRP A 85 -4.66 -2.68 -5.72
C TRP A 85 -3.26 -3.26 -5.87
N SER A 86 -2.48 -3.27 -4.79
CA SER A 86 -1.14 -3.87 -4.76
C SER A 86 -1.18 -5.40 -4.73
N ASP A 87 -2.26 -5.96 -4.18
CA ASP A 87 -2.51 -7.39 -4.15
C ASP A 87 -3.99 -7.69 -3.91
N GLU A 88 -4.39 -8.92 -4.25
CA GLU A 88 -5.74 -9.42 -4.01
C GLU A 88 -5.77 -10.94 -3.79
N ARG A 89 -6.77 -11.37 -3.04
CA ARG A 89 -7.06 -12.74 -2.66
C ARG A 89 -7.77 -13.42 -3.82
N SER A 90 -7.43 -14.69 -4.10
CA SER A 90 -8.11 -15.47 -5.15
C SER A 90 -9.49 -15.92 -4.67
N VAL A 91 -10.41 -14.97 -4.59
CA VAL A 91 -11.79 -15.10 -4.10
C VAL A 91 -12.71 -14.18 -4.89
N ALA A 92 -14.02 -14.41 -4.82
CA ALA A 92 -15.00 -13.52 -5.43
C ALA A 92 -14.88 -12.07 -4.90
N PRO A 93 -15.19 -11.04 -5.69
CA PRO A 93 -15.11 -9.64 -5.25
C PRO A 93 -16.10 -9.26 -4.16
N SER A 94 -17.06 -10.13 -3.83
CA SER A 94 -18.00 -10.00 -2.70
C SER A 94 -17.61 -10.86 -1.49
N HIS A 95 -16.47 -11.57 -1.56
CA HIS A 95 -15.99 -12.39 -0.46
C HIS A 95 -15.43 -11.50 0.66
N PRO A 96 -15.65 -11.83 1.95
CA PRO A 96 -15.13 -11.04 3.09
C PRO A 96 -13.62 -10.82 3.08
N ASP A 97 -12.86 -11.74 2.46
CA ASP A 97 -11.41 -11.63 2.31
C ASP A 97 -10.96 -10.77 1.11
N SER A 98 -11.86 -10.18 0.31
CA SER A 98 -11.44 -9.33 -0.80
C SER A 98 -10.93 -7.97 -0.30
N ASN A 99 -9.73 -7.59 -0.74
CA ASN A 99 -9.18 -6.25 -0.52
C ASN A 99 -10.02 -5.18 -1.23
N TYR A 100 -10.54 -5.49 -2.43
CA TYR A 100 -11.48 -4.65 -3.14
C TYR A 100 -12.75 -4.41 -2.31
N LEU A 101 -13.41 -5.49 -1.84
CA LEU A 101 -14.62 -5.35 -1.03
C LEU A 101 -14.37 -4.50 0.21
N MET A 102 -13.30 -4.81 0.94
CA MET A 102 -12.91 -4.09 2.15
C MET A 102 -12.79 -2.59 1.88
N ALA A 103 -12.07 -2.19 0.84
CA ALA A 103 -11.86 -0.78 0.53
C ALA A 103 -13.18 -0.09 0.14
N MET A 104 -14.04 -0.76 -0.62
CA MET A 104 -15.35 -0.23 -0.99
C MET A 104 -16.27 -0.08 0.22
N GLU A 105 -16.29 -1.05 1.13
CA GLU A 105 -17.08 -1.02 2.36
C GLU A 105 -16.54 -0.03 3.40
N ALA A 106 -15.23 0.21 3.41
CA ALA A 106 -14.58 1.25 4.20
C ALA A 106 -14.96 2.67 3.75
N GLY A 107 -15.77 2.83 2.71
CA GLY A 107 -16.34 4.10 2.29
C GLY A 107 -15.90 4.57 0.91
N LEU A 108 -14.97 3.87 0.22
CA LEU A 108 -14.57 4.32 -1.12
C LEU A 108 -15.74 4.28 -2.12
N LYS A 109 -16.73 3.40 -1.89
CA LYS A 109 -17.96 3.33 -2.72
C LYS A 109 -18.85 4.58 -2.65
N THR A 110 -18.69 5.43 -1.64
CA THR A 110 -19.49 6.65 -1.47
C THR A 110 -18.83 7.87 -2.10
N LEU A 111 -17.58 7.75 -2.54
CA LEU A 111 -16.85 8.82 -3.21
C LEU A 111 -17.25 8.89 -4.68
N PRO A 112 -17.27 10.09 -5.29
CA PRO A 112 -17.64 10.27 -6.70
C PRO A 112 -16.50 9.88 -7.66
N ILE A 113 -15.97 8.66 -7.51
CA ILE A 113 -14.93 8.10 -8.39
C ILE A 113 -15.63 7.45 -9.60
N PRO A 114 -15.30 7.83 -10.84
CA PRO A 114 -15.83 7.16 -12.03
C PRO A 114 -15.50 5.67 -11.99
N SER A 115 -16.47 4.81 -12.26
CA SER A 115 -16.27 3.35 -12.21
C SER A 115 -15.13 2.85 -13.11
N LYS A 116 -14.90 3.51 -14.25
CA LYS A 116 -13.79 3.25 -15.18
C LYS A 116 -12.40 3.56 -14.60
N ASN A 117 -12.33 4.32 -13.50
CA ASN A 117 -11.10 4.64 -12.79
C ASN A 117 -10.85 3.71 -11.59
N ILE A 118 -11.71 2.70 -11.37
CA ILE A 118 -11.55 1.69 -10.32
C ILE A 118 -11.06 0.40 -10.97
N HIS A 119 -9.77 0.14 -10.84
CA HIS A 119 -9.07 -0.97 -11.49
C HIS A 119 -8.85 -2.09 -10.47
N ARG A 120 -9.89 -2.89 -10.19
CA ARG A 120 -9.76 -4.04 -9.26
C ARG A 120 -8.98 -5.18 -9.89
N MET A 121 -8.21 -5.90 -9.07
CA MET A 121 -7.62 -7.19 -9.46
C MET A 121 -8.74 -8.25 -9.59
N LYS A 122 -8.82 -8.93 -10.74
CA LYS A 122 -9.84 -9.97 -11.00
C LYS A 122 -9.32 -11.36 -10.64
N ALA A 123 -9.00 -11.57 -9.36
CA ALA A 123 -8.33 -12.78 -8.89
C ALA A 123 -9.26 -14.00 -8.70
N GLU A 124 -10.56 -13.86 -8.99
CA GLU A 124 -11.57 -14.90 -8.75
C GLU A 124 -11.54 -16.11 -9.71
N ASN A 125 -10.86 -16.01 -10.87
CA ASN A 125 -10.84 -17.05 -11.91
C ASN A 125 -9.39 -17.49 -12.19
N ASP A 126 -9.02 -17.72 -13.47
CA ASP A 126 -7.63 -17.99 -13.85
C ASP A 126 -6.74 -16.80 -13.51
N ILE A 127 -6.15 -16.87 -12.31
CA ILE A 127 -5.36 -15.80 -11.72
C ILE A 127 -4.08 -15.52 -12.51
N THR A 128 -3.55 -16.49 -13.25
CA THR A 128 -2.34 -16.31 -14.04
C THR A 128 -2.63 -15.43 -15.24
N SER A 129 -3.68 -15.75 -15.99
CA SER A 129 -4.14 -14.93 -17.11
C SER A 129 -4.64 -13.56 -16.61
N ALA A 130 -5.39 -13.52 -15.52
CA ALA A 130 -5.88 -12.27 -14.95
C ALA A 130 -4.75 -11.35 -14.45
N ALA A 131 -3.62 -11.89 -13.97
CA ALA A 131 -2.45 -11.09 -13.61
C ALA A 131 -1.79 -10.45 -14.84
N GLN A 132 -1.80 -11.12 -16.00
CA GLN A 132 -1.33 -10.54 -17.27
C GLN A 132 -2.24 -9.38 -17.70
N GLU A 133 -3.56 -9.59 -17.67
CA GLU A 133 -4.54 -8.54 -17.98
C GLU A 133 -4.39 -7.32 -17.05
N TYR A 134 -4.19 -7.57 -15.74
CA TYR A 134 -4.00 -6.49 -14.78
C TYR A 134 -2.69 -5.73 -15.02
N GLU A 135 -1.62 -6.42 -15.39
CA GLU A 135 -0.36 -5.78 -15.79
C GLU A 135 -0.54 -4.88 -17.03
N GLU A 136 -1.29 -5.33 -18.04
CA GLU A 136 -1.62 -4.50 -19.22
C GLU A 136 -2.42 -3.26 -18.84
N GLU A 137 -3.38 -3.41 -17.93
CA GLU A 137 -4.16 -2.30 -17.39
C GLU A 137 -3.29 -1.29 -16.63
N VAL A 138 -2.39 -1.76 -15.78
CA VAL A 138 -1.39 -0.92 -15.09
C VAL A 138 -0.53 -0.17 -16.12
N ARG A 139 0.00 -0.85 -17.14
CA ARG A 139 0.84 -0.20 -18.17
C ARG A 139 0.07 0.85 -18.97
N LYS A 140 -1.22 0.65 -19.19
CA LYS A 140 -2.09 1.58 -19.93
C LYS A 140 -2.31 2.90 -19.19
N TYR A 141 -2.56 2.84 -17.87
CA TYR A 141 -2.93 4.02 -17.08
C TYR A 141 -1.77 4.60 -16.25
N VAL A 142 -0.74 3.79 -15.98
CA VAL A 142 0.40 4.15 -15.14
C VAL A 142 1.70 3.82 -15.89
N PRO A 143 2.11 4.67 -16.86
CA PRO A 143 3.32 4.44 -17.63
C PRO A 143 4.53 4.20 -16.72
N LYS A 144 5.34 3.20 -17.06
CA LYS A 144 6.52 2.76 -16.28
C LYS A 144 6.20 2.28 -14.85
N ALA A 145 4.93 1.97 -14.54
CA ALA A 145 4.47 1.64 -13.19
C ALA A 145 4.76 2.75 -12.14
N HIS A 146 4.92 3.99 -12.59
CA HIS A 146 5.23 5.13 -11.73
C HIS A 146 3.96 5.67 -11.07
N PHE A 147 3.39 4.89 -10.13
CA PHE A 147 2.26 5.29 -9.30
C PHE A 147 2.61 6.55 -8.50
N ASP A 148 1.66 7.48 -8.37
CA ASP A 148 1.88 8.64 -7.50
C ASP A 148 1.98 8.23 -6.04
N LEU A 149 1.14 7.28 -5.62
CA LEU A 149 1.14 6.73 -4.28
C LEU A 149 0.96 5.21 -4.34
N LEU A 150 1.87 4.49 -3.69
CA LEU A 150 1.77 3.05 -3.50
C LEU A 150 1.73 2.76 -2.00
N MET A 151 0.59 2.26 -1.54
CA MET A 151 0.29 2.00 -0.15
C MET A 151 0.52 0.52 0.18
N LEU A 152 1.38 0.23 1.14
CA LEU A 152 1.68 -1.13 1.60
C LEU A 152 1.43 -1.28 3.09
N GLY A 153 1.09 -2.50 3.49
CA GLY A 153 1.17 -2.94 4.88
C GLY A 153 2.36 -3.86 5.11
N MET A 154 2.51 -4.29 6.36
CA MET A 154 3.48 -5.31 6.76
C MET A 154 2.81 -6.41 7.59
N GLY A 155 2.94 -7.65 7.12
CA GLY A 155 2.56 -8.84 7.87
C GLY A 155 3.42 -9.06 9.10
N GLU A 156 2.95 -9.90 10.03
CA GLU A 156 3.75 -10.28 11.21
C GLU A 156 4.96 -11.16 10.84
N ASP A 157 4.92 -11.80 9.68
CA ASP A 157 6.00 -12.58 9.04
C ASP A 157 6.84 -11.74 8.06
N GLY A 158 6.62 -10.42 8.02
CA GLY A 158 7.42 -9.49 7.20
C GLY A 158 7.05 -9.48 5.72
N HIS A 159 5.97 -10.16 5.34
CA HIS A 159 5.43 -10.03 3.99
C HIS A 159 4.87 -8.62 3.76
N THR A 160 4.81 -8.25 2.48
CA THR A 160 4.15 -7.04 1.99
C THR A 160 3.45 -7.36 0.68
N ALA A 161 2.38 -6.63 0.35
CA ALA A 161 1.45 -7.05 -0.71
C ALA A 161 1.10 -8.53 -0.49
N SER A 162 1.34 -9.40 -1.48
CA SER A 162 1.31 -10.84 -1.30
C SER A 162 2.65 -11.50 -1.62
N LEU A 163 3.76 -10.84 -1.27
CA LEU A 163 5.14 -11.34 -1.35
C LEU A 163 5.56 -11.90 0.01
N PHE A 164 5.31 -13.19 0.23
CA PHE A 164 5.60 -13.88 1.48
C PHE A 164 7.00 -14.52 1.49
N PRO A 165 7.61 -14.71 2.66
CA PRO A 165 8.86 -15.48 2.79
C PRO A 165 8.79 -16.82 2.05
N GLY A 166 9.82 -17.17 1.28
CA GLY A 166 9.89 -18.44 0.54
C GLY A 166 8.96 -18.59 -0.66
N THR A 167 8.21 -17.54 -1.05
CA THR A 167 7.37 -17.60 -2.27
C THR A 167 8.15 -17.25 -3.54
N LYS A 168 7.72 -17.80 -4.68
CA LYS A 168 8.37 -17.57 -5.98
C LYS A 168 8.38 -16.10 -6.39
N GLY A 169 7.39 -15.33 -5.96
CA GLY A 169 7.31 -13.90 -6.24
C GLY A 169 8.49 -13.06 -5.75
N LEU A 170 9.27 -13.56 -4.78
CA LEU A 170 10.47 -12.86 -4.30
C LEU A 170 11.60 -12.81 -5.33
N SER A 171 11.61 -13.72 -6.29
CA SER A 171 12.64 -13.82 -7.33
C SER A 171 12.22 -13.20 -8.67
N GLU A 172 11.02 -12.62 -8.75
CA GLU A 172 10.51 -12.00 -9.96
C GLU A 172 11.17 -10.64 -10.20
N THR A 173 11.67 -10.42 -11.41
CA THR A 173 12.48 -9.23 -11.77
C THR A 173 12.01 -8.52 -13.04
N GLU A 174 11.08 -9.11 -13.80
CA GLU A 174 10.61 -8.60 -15.08
C GLU A 174 9.14 -8.20 -15.06
N ARG A 175 8.27 -9.09 -14.53
CA ARG A 175 6.83 -8.86 -14.49
C ARG A 175 6.47 -7.82 -13.44
N LEU A 176 5.44 -7.03 -13.71
CA LEU A 176 4.91 -6.07 -12.72
C LEU A 176 3.87 -6.73 -11.80
N VAL A 177 3.12 -7.69 -12.34
CA VAL A 177 2.04 -8.38 -11.64
C VAL A 177 2.14 -9.87 -11.91
N ILE A 178 2.00 -10.67 -10.87
CA ILE A 178 2.02 -12.13 -10.97
C ILE A 178 0.90 -12.77 -10.16
N ALA A 179 0.56 -14.00 -10.53
CA ALA A 179 -0.08 -14.94 -9.63
C ALA A 179 1.02 -15.56 -8.74
N ASN A 180 0.91 -15.36 -7.43
CA ASN A 180 1.83 -15.91 -6.45
C ASN A 180 1.12 -16.98 -5.61
N GLU A 181 1.65 -18.19 -5.65
CA GLU A 181 1.23 -19.26 -4.75
C GLU A 181 1.76 -18.98 -3.35
N VAL A 182 0.89 -19.09 -2.34
CA VAL A 182 1.26 -18.92 -0.93
C VAL A 182 0.96 -20.22 -0.19
N PRO A 183 1.88 -21.22 -0.22
CA PRO A 183 1.64 -22.56 0.31
C PRO A 183 1.26 -22.55 1.79
N GLN A 184 1.91 -21.68 2.57
CA GLN A 184 1.67 -21.49 4.00
C GLN A 184 0.30 -20.90 4.35
N LYS A 185 -0.47 -20.45 3.37
CA LYS A 185 -1.88 -20.04 3.51
C LYS A 185 -2.82 -20.91 2.65
N ASN A 186 -2.31 -21.95 1.98
CA ASN A 186 -3.02 -22.81 1.04
C ASN A 186 -3.89 -22.02 0.04
N THR A 187 -3.31 -21.01 -0.60
CA THR A 187 -4.06 -20.07 -1.43
C THR A 187 -3.18 -19.43 -2.51
N TRP A 188 -3.82 -18.85 -3.51
CA TRP A 188 -3.19 -17.99 -4.51
C TRP A 188 -3.53 -16.52 -4.24
N ARG A 189 -2.60 -15.65 -4.65
CA ARG A 189 -2.72 -14.20 -4.59
C ARG A 189 -2.33 -13.59 -5.92
N MET A 190 -3.01 -12.56 -6.35
CA MET A 190 -2.50 -11.66 -7.38
C MET A 190 -1.71 -10.59 -6.66
N THR A 191 -0.50 -10.25 -7.11
CA THR A 191 0.36 -9.31 -6.39
C THR A 191 1.21 -8.50 -7.34
N PHE A 192 1.46 -7.26 -6.96
CA PHE A 192 2.59 -6.50 -7.46
C PHE A 192 3.89 -7.14 -7.00
N THR A 193 4.88 -7.06 -7.88
CA THR A 193 6.25 -7.52 -7.68
C THR A 193 7.13 -6.35 -7.24
N PHE A 194 8.37 -6.62 -6.81
CA PHE A 194 9.31 -5.54 -6.49
C PHE A 194 9.59 -4.58 -7.65
N PRO A 195 9.73 -5.03 -8.93
CA PRO A 195 9.79 -4.12 -10.07
C PRO A 195 8.65 -3.11 -10.14
N CYS A 196 7.42 -3.51 -9.85
CA CYS A 196 6.27 -2.60 -9.82
C CYS A 196 6.32 -1.69 -8.59
N ILE A 197 6.53 -2.27 -7.42
CA ILE A 197 6.52 -1.56 -6.13
C ILE A 197 7.58 -0.45 -6.10
N ASN A 198 8.82 -0.79 -6.48
CA ASN A 198 9.96 0.12 -6.40
C ASN A 198 10.01 1.14 -7.54
N ALA A 199 9.11 1.04 -8.52
CA ALA A 199 8.95 2.03 -9.58
C ALA A 199 8.01 3.18 -9.19
N ALA A 200 7.25 3.09 -8.09
CA ALA A 200 6.34 4.14 -7.67
C ALA A 200 7.09 5.42 -7.23
N GLN A 201 6.44 6.57 -7.36
CA GLN A 201 6.96 7.88 -6.96
C GLN A 201 6.99 8.05 -5.44
N ASN A 202 5.91 7.66 -4.76
CA ASN A 202 5.83 7.65 -3.30
C ASN A 202 5.45 6.26 -2.84
N ILE A 203 6.35 5.60 -2.10
CA ILE A 203 6.13 4.29 -1.51
C ILE A 203 5.89 4.48 -0.01
N CYS A 204 4.70 4.14 0.47
CA CYS A 204 4.33 4.27 1.88
C CYS A 204 4.05 2.90 2.49
N ILE A 205 4.72 2.59 3.61
CA ILE A 205 4.51 1.38 4.39
C ILE A 205 3.86 1.78 5.71
N TYR A 206 2.64 1.33 5.93
CA TYR A 206 1.87 1.65 7.14
C TYR A 206 1.99 0.52 8.16
N VAL A 207 2.60 0.80 9.31
CA VAL A 207 2.77 -0.17 10.40
C VAL A 207 2.16 0.40 11.67
N ILE A 208 0.94 -0.03 11.99
CA ILE A 208 0.16 0.52 13.10
C ILE A 208 -0.22 -0.61 14.05
N GLY A 209 -0.01 -0.38 15.35
CA GLY A 209 -0.43 -1.24 16.45
C GLY A 209 0.73 -1.95 17.15
N ALA A 210 0.62 -2.06 18.48
CA ALA A 210 1.66 -2.64 19.35
C ALA A 210 2.07 -4.07 19.00
N GLY A 211 1.18 -4.86 18.36
CA GLY A 211 1.50 -6.21 17.89
C GLY A 211 2.62 -6.25 16.83
N LYS A 212 3.00 -5.10 16.26
CA LYS A 212 4.08 -4.98 15.27
C LYS A 212 5.45 -4.68 15.89
N ALA A 213 5.52 -4.33 17.18
CA ALA A 213 6.74 -3.83 17.81
C ALA A 213 7.90 -4.84 17.78
N GLU A 214 7.62 -6.13 18.05
CA GLU A 214 8.63 -7.20 17.97
C GLU A 214 9.23 -7.31 16.56
N MET A 215 8.39 -7.20 15.54
CA MET A 215 8.83 -7.30 14.16
C MET A 215 9.64 -6.08 13.74
N ILE A 216 9.25 -4.89 14.19
CA ILE A 216 9.99 -3.65 13.95
C ILE A 216 11.37 -3.68 14.61
N GLU A 217 11.47 -4.17 15.85
CA GLU A 217 12.75 -4.41 16.52
C GLU A 217 13.62 -5.39 15.73
N THR A 218 13.04 -6.52 15.33
CA THR A 218 13.72 -7.55 14.54
C THR A 218 14.22 -6.99 13.21
N LEU A 219 13.43 -6.15 12.54
CA LEU A 219 13.76 -5.57 11.25
C LEU A 219 14.94 -4.60 11.34
N PHE A 220 14.92 -3.70 12.31
CA PHE A 220 15.85 -2.56 12.34
C PHE A 220 17.03 -2.71 13.29
N LYS A 221 17.01 -3.66 14.23
CA LYS A 221 18.09 -3.86 15.21
C LYS A 221 18.86 -5.17 15.05
N MET A 222 18.26 -6.21 14.47
CA MET A 222 18.91 -7.52 14.36
C MET A 222 19.60 -7.68 13.01
N THR A 223 20.91 -7.97 13.03
CA THR A 223 21.74 -8.13 11.83
C THR A 223 22.03 -9.58 11.45
N ASP A 224 21.80 -10.54 12.35
CA ASP A 224 22.06 -11.97 12.14
C ASP A 224 20.74 -12.75 12.04
N ARG A 225 19.99 -12.53 10.95
CA ARG A 225 18.73 -13.21 10.65
C ARG A 225 18.49 -13.31 9.14
N GLU A 226 17.54 -14.15 8.74
CA GLU A 226 17.00 -14.14 7.38
C GLU A 226 16.31 -12.81 7.05
N SER A 227 16.45 -12.35 5.81
CA SER A 227 15.81 -11.12 5.33
C SER A 227 14.31 -11.31 5.11
N PHE A 228 13.51 -10.32 5.50
CA PHE A 228 12.09 -10.29 5.25
C PHE A 228 11.76 -9.60 3.91
N PRO A 229 10.70 -10.02 3.21
CA PRO A 229 10.31 -9.43 1.93
C PRO A 229 10.16 -7.90 1.95
N ILE A 230 9.62 -7.33 3.03
CA ILE A 230 9.43 -5.88 3.17
C ILE A 230 10.75 -5.08 3.07
N GLU A 231 11.91 -5.70 3.33
CA GLU A 231 13.22 -5.04 3.27
C GLU A 231 13.72 -4.77 1.83
N SER A 232 13.11 -5.44 0.86
CA SER A 232 13.36 -5.22 -0.56
C SER A 232 12.59 -4.02 -1.12
N VAL A 233 11.74 -3.38 -0.30
CA VAL A 233 10.97 -2.19 -0.68
C VAL A 233 11.78 -0.92 -0.43
N GLY A 234 11.77 -0.03 -1.42
CA GLY A 234 12.51 1.23 -1.42
C GLY A 234 13.86 1.12 -2.14
N THR A 235 14.26 2.21 -2.77
CA THR A 235 15.53 2.37 -3.50
C THR A 235 16.22 3.66 -3.06
N ASN A 236 17.49 3.86 -3.46
CA ASN A 236 18.22 5.09 -3.13
C ASN A 236 17.58 6.32 -3.80
N SER A 237 17.01 6.17 -4.99
CA SER A 237 16.30 7.25 -5.70
C SER A 237 14.88 7.47 -5.18
N THR A 238 14.23 6.40 -4.72
CA THR A 238 12.88 6.44 -4.17
C THR A 238 12.80 5.66 -2.86
N PRO A 239 13.25 6.27 -1.74
CA PRO A 239 13.20 5.63 -0.44
C PRO A 239 11.76 5.39 -0.01
N ALA A 240 11.49 4.24 0.61
CA ALA A 240 10.19 3.95 1.19
C ALA A 240 9.98 4.75 2.49
N LEU A 241 8.82 5.39 2.62
CA LEU A 241 8.39 6.07 3.83
C LEU A 241 7.60 5.09 4.72
N TRP A 242 8.19 4.73 5.84
CA TRP A 242 7.58 3.94 6.89
C TRP A 242 6.83 4.88 7.83
N ILE A 243 5.51 4.77 7.84
CA ILE A 243 4.60 5.51 8.70
C ILE A 243 4.19 4.56 9.83
N ILE A 244 4.76 4.78 11.01
CA ILE A 244 4.69 3.86 12.15
C ILE A 244 4.01 4.57 13.32
N ASP A 245 3.08 3.94 14.02
CA ASP A 245 2.52 4.52 15.24
C ASP A 245 3.42 4.27 16.47
N GLU A 246 3.22 5.01 17.56
CA GLU A 246 3.97 4.81 18.82
C GLU A 246 3.93 3.36 19.32
N GLY A 247 2.81 2.66 19.11
CA GLY A 247 2.66 1.26 19.50
C GLY A 247 3.62 0.35 18.74
N ALA A 248 3.64 0.42 17.42
CA ALA A 248 4.56 -0.35 16.58
C ALA A 248 6.01 0.11 16.73
N ALA A 249 6.24 1.38 17.07
CA ALA A 249 7.55 1.97 17.33
C ALA A 249 8.09 1.71 18.74
N ALA A 250 7.34 1.04 19.64
CA ALA A 250 7.68 0.94 21.06
C ALA A 250 9.05 0.29 21.35
N LYS A 251 9.61 -0.42 20.37
CA LYS A 251 10.91 -1.11 20.44
C LYS A 251 11.93 -0.60 19.40
N LEU A 252 11.68 0.53 18.73
CA LEU A 252 12.65 1.19 17.84
C LEU A 252 13.87 1.73 18.58
#